data_AF-A0A2Z5GBF4-F1
#
_entry.id   AF-A0A2Z5GBF4-F1
#
_cell.length_a   1.000
_cell.length_b   1.000
_cell.length_c   1.000
_cell.angle_alpha   90.00
_cell.angle_beta   90.00
_cell.angle_gamma   90.00
#
_symmetry.space_group_name_H-M   'P 1'
#
loop_
_entity.id
_entity.type
_entity.pdbx_description
1 polymer ?
#
loop_
_entity_poly.entity_id
_entity_poly.type
_entity_poly.pdbx_seq_one_letter_code
_entity_poly.pdbx_strand_id
1 'polypeptide(L)'
;MKKPKDVAELASRLANAATTPLVVSAPAVASAADDPDPAPATQGKSSAAARRPRRASNRSTVAVFLRVPEPLFEHYDEEAVRRTKATGRGVTVQQVMLDRLENAGTNA
;
A
#
# COMPACT_ATOMS: atom_id res chain seq x y z
N MET A 1 5.49 38.07 -7.20
CA MET A 1 6.01 37.27 -8.34
C MET A 1 6.82 36.11 -7.77
N LYS A 2 6.45 34.86 -8.04
CA LYS A 2 7.09 33.67 -7.43
C LYS A 2 8.47 33.48 -8.08
N LYS A 3 9.54 33.47 -7.29
CA LYS A 3 10.90 33.25 -7.80
C LYS A 3 10.96 31.87 -8.47
N PRO A 4 11.51 31.74 -9.70
CA PRO A 4 11.68 30.44 -10.32
C PRO A 4 12.65 29.61 -9.47
N LYS A 5 12.32 28.33 -9.25
CA LYS A 5 13.15 27.40 -8.48
C LYS A 5 14.51 27.29 -9.16
N ASP A 6 15.56 27.52 -8.38
CA ASP A 6 16.92 27.66 -8.86
C ASP A 6 17.48 26.29 -9.26
N VAL A 7 17.70 26.10 -10.57
CA VAL A 7 18.25 24.87 -11.15
C VAL A 7 19.65 24.58 -10.58
N ALA A 8 20.39 25.63 -10.18
CA ALA A 8 21.69 25.48 -9.53
C ALA A 8 21.57 24.76 -8.18
N GLU A 9 20.54 25.05 -7.40
CA GLU A 9 20.30 24.40 -6.11
C GLU A 9 20.03 22.90 -6.28
N LEU A 10 19.28 22.53 -7.33
CA LEU A 10 19.00 21.13 -7.65
C LEU A 10 20.27 20.37 -8.07
N ALA A 11 21.11 21.00 -8.89
CA ALA A 11 22.38 20.42 -9.31
C ALA A 11 23.32 20.19 -8.11
N SER A 12 23.41 21.16 -7.19
CA SER A 12 24.19 21.00 -5.96
C SER A 12 23.67 19.87 -5.07
N ARG A 13 22.34 19.71 -4.95
CA ARG A 13 21.73 18.61 -4.18
C ARG A 13 22.04 17.24 -4.79
N LEU A 14 21.99 17.11 -6.12
CA LEU A 14 22.32 15.86 -6.80
C LEU A 14 23.80 15.51 -6.67
N ALA A 15 24.69 16.49 -6.83
CA ALA A 15 26.13 16.29 -6.66
C ALA A 15 26.47 15.78 -5.26
N ASN A 16 25.87 16.38 -4.21
CA ASN A 16 26.07 15.96 -2.83
C ASN A 16 25.51 14.55 -2.55
N ALA A 17 24.36 14.20 -3.14
CA ALA A 17 23.77 12.87 -2.97
C ALA A 17 24.61 11.77 -3.64
N ALA A 18 25.32 12.08 -4.73
CA ALA A 18 26.20 11.13 -5.40
C ALA A 18 27.47 10.80 -4.60
N THR A 19 27.96 11.73 -3.77
CA THR A 19 29.16 11.55 -2.94
C THR A 19 28.88 11.09 -1.52
N THR A 20 27.62 10.98 -1.09
CA THR A 20 27.28 10.41 0.22
C THR A 20 27.33 8.87 0.18
N PRO A 21 28.22 8.21 0.94
CA PRO A 21 28.28 6.76 1.00
C PRO A 21 27.00 6.21 1.65
N LEU A 22 26.38 5.22 1.01
CA LEU A 22 25.21 4.50 1.51
C LEU A 22 25.61 3.70 2.76
N VAL A 23 25.39 4.28 3.95
CA VAL A 23 25.48 3.53 5.19
C VAL A 23 24.31 2.54 5.20
N VAL A 24 24.59 1.29 4.83
CA VAL A 24 23.67 0.17 4.99
C VAL A 24 23.53 -0.08 6.49
N SER A 25 22.53 0.54 7.12
CA SER A 25 22.07 0.07 8.42
C SER A 25 21.39 -1.28 8.19
N ALA A 26 22.11 -2.36 8.49
CA ALA A 26 21.57 -3.71 8.50
C ALA A 26 20.35 -3.78 9.44
N PRO A 27 19.28 -4.52 9.09
CA PRO A 27 18.14 -4.66 9.98
C PRO A 27 18.58 -5.50 11.18
N ALA A 28 18.59 -4.88 12.35
CA ALA A 28 18.74 -5.58 13.62
C ALA A 28 17.57 -6.56 13.77
N VAL A 29 17.87 -7.86 13.68
CA VAL A 29 17.00 -8.94 14.14
C VAL A 29 16.86 -8.83 15.66
N ALA A 30 15.79 -8.20 16.12
CA ALA A 30 15.45 -8.17 17.54
C ALA A 30 14.82 -9.53 17.92
N SER A 31 15.65 -10.41 18.48
CA SER A 31 15.22 -11.60 19.22
C SER A 31 14.88 -11.17 20.65
N ALA A 32 13.71 -11.57 21.13
CA ALA A 32 13.21 -11.25 22.47
C ALA A 32 13.94 -12.03 23.57
N ALA A 33 14.41 -11.35 24.61
CA ALA A 33 14.55 -11.85 25.99
C ALA A 33 14.92 -10.70 26.97
N ASP A 34 14.07 -10.53 27.98
CA ASP A 34 14.24 -9.96 29.34
C ASP A 34 15.02 -8.64 29.63
N ASP A 35 14.32 -7.75 30.35
CA ASP A 35 14.73 -6.51 31.06
C ASP A 35 15.58 -6.78 32.33
N PRO A 36 16.16 -5.79 33.09
CA PRO A 36 15.95 -4.32 33.08
C PRO A 36 17.21 -3.37 33.14
N ASP A 37 16.92 -2.08 32.89
CA ASP A 37 17.65 -0.76 32.89
C ASP A 37 18.69 -0.47 34.03
N PRO A 38 19.61 0.55 33.98
CA PRO A 38 19.35 1.99 33.71
C PRO A 38 20.35 2.83 32.84
N ALA A 39 19.79 3.57 31.85
CA ALA A 39 20.03 5.00 31.46
C ALA A 39 21.41 5.52 30.93
N PRO A 40 21.55 6.75 30.34
CA PRO A 40 20.63 7.64 29.59
C PRO A 40 21.17 8.17 28.22
N ALA A 41 20.37 9.02 27.55
CA ALA A 41 20.64 9.84 26.33
C ALA A 41 20.44 9.10 24.98
N THR A 42 19.75 9.60 23.96
CA THR A 42 19.51 10.99 23.54
C THR A 42 18.25 11.00 22.63
N GLN A 43 17.57 12.13 22.56
CA GLN A 43 16.30 12.38 21.89
C GLN A 43 16.19 11.82 20.45
N GLY A 44 15.44 10.73 20.28
CA GLY A 44 14.94 10.32 18.97
C GLY A 44 13.58 10.94 18.70
N LYS A 45 13.50 11.93 17.81
CA LYS A 45 12.23 12.36 17.20
C LYS A 45 11.68 11.19 16.38
N SER A 46 10.85 10.36 17.00
CA SER A 46 10.08 9.34 16.30
C SER A 46 9.06 10.05 15.40
N SER A 47 9.38 10.18 14.11
CA SER A 47 8.33 10.40 13.12
C SER A 47 7.43 9.17 13.19
N ALA A 48 6.26 9.32 13.78
CA ALA A 48 5.23 8.30 13.80
C ALA A 48 4.91 7.91 12.35
N ALA A 49 5.55 6.85 11.86
CA ALA A 49 5.15 6.20 10.63
C ALA A 49 3.72 5.74 10.86
N ALA A 50 2.77 6.40 10.18
CA ALA A 50 1.35 6.11 10.27
C ALA A 50 1.17 4.61 10.07
N ARG A 51 0.89 3.91 11.18
CA ARG A 51 0.73 2.47 11.22
C ARG A 51 -0.47 2.15 10.35
N ARG A 52 -0.22 1.64 9.14
CA ARG A 52 -1.28 1.25 8.23
C ARG A 52 -2.24 0.34 9.01
N PRO A 53 -3.56 0.63 8.99
CA PRO A 53 -4.51 -0.17 9.73
C PRO A 53 -4.37 -1.62 9.29
N ARG A 54 -4.09 -2.50 10.25
CA ARG A 54 -4.03 -3.94 9.99
C ARG A 54 -5.42 -4.38 9.55
N ARG A 55 -5.50 -4.94 8.34
CA ARG A 55 -6.75 -5.48 7.78
C ARG A 55 -7.27 -6.55 8.75
N ALA A 56 -8.54 -6.44 9.11
CA ALA A 56 -9.21 -7.44 9.95
C ALA A 56 -9.05 -8.82 9.31
N SER A 57 -8.70 -9.82 10.13
CA SER A 57 -8.65 -11.21 9.69
C SER A 57 -10.08 -11.69 9.51
N ASN A 58 -10.56 -11.71 8.27
CA ASN A 58 -11.84 -12.30 7.92
C ASN A 58 -11.72 -13.82 8.04
N ARG A 59 -11.92 -14.35 9.25
CA ARG A 59 -11.80 -15.79 9.57
C ARG A 59 -12.79 -16.68 8.81
N SER A 60 -13.74 -16.11 8.07
CA SER A 60 -14.78 -16.78 7.30
C SER A 60 -14.54 -16.79 5.78
N THR A 61 -13.50 -16.14 5.28
CA THR A 61 -13.22 -16.07 3.83
C THR A 61 -12.00 -16.89 3.46
N VAL A 62 -12.11 -17.70 2.41
CA VAL A 62 -10.98 -18.42 1.81
C VAL A 62 -10.54 -17.67 0.55
N ALA A 63 -9.25 -17.34 0.46
CA ALA A 63 -8.69 -16.77 -0.77
C ALA A 63 -8.55 -17.85 -1.84
N VAL A 64 -9.08 -17.58 -3.03
CA VAL A 64 -8.98 -18.45 -4.20
C VAL A 64 -8.23 -17.73 -5.31
N PHE A 65 -7.42 -18.49 -6.05
CA PHE A 65 -6.71 -17.99 -7.23
C PHE A 65 -7.35 -18.59 -8.48
N LEU A 66 -7.87 -17.72 -9.36
CA LEU A 66 -8.58 -18.11 -10.55
C LEU A 66 -7.85 -17.56 -11.78
N ARG A 67 -7.81 -18.35 -12.86
CA ARG A 67 -7.40 -17.87 -14.18
C ARG A 67 -8.65 -17.58 -14.98
N VAL A 68 -8.90 -16.29 -15.21
CA VAL A 68 -10.08 -15.82 -15.94
C VAL A 68 -9.67 -15.60 -17.40
N PRO A 69 -10.45 -16.05 -18.39
CA PRO A 69 -10.22 -15.70 -19.78
C PRO A 69 -10.20 -14.17 -19.97
N GLU A 70 -9.30 -13.68 -20.80
CA GLU A 70 -9.13 -12.25 -21.09
C GLU A 70 -10.44 -11.51 -21.46
N PRO A 71 -11.28 -11.99 -22.41
CA PRO A 71 -12.50 -11.26 -22.77
C PRO A 71 -13.51 -11.19 -21.61
N LEU A 72 -13.49 -12.19 -20.72
CA LEU A 72 -14.36 -12.19 -19.55
C LEU A 72 -13.86 -11.19 -18.50
N PHE A 73 -12.55 -11.02 -18.37
CA PHE A 73 -11.97 -10.00 -17.49
C PHE A 73 -12.31 -8.58 -17.97
N GLU A 74 -12.15 -8.30 -19.27
CA GLU A 74 -12.49 -6.99 -19.86
C GLU A 74 -13.95 -6.62 -19.60
N HIS A 75 -14.87 -7.57 -19.81
CA HIS A 75 -16.29 -7.36 -19.53
C HIS A 75 -16.56 -6.96 -18.07
N TYR A 76 -15.85 -7.56 -17.11
CA TYR A 76 -15.99 -7.18 -15.70
C TYR A 76 -15.31 -5.85 -15.36
N ASP A 77 -14.24 -5.48 -16.05
CA ASP A 77 -13.57 -4.19 -15.89
C ASP A 77 -14.48 -3.04 -16.35
N GLU A 78 -15.10 -3.17 -17.52
CA GLU A 78 -16.08 -2.20 -18.01
C GLU A 78 -17.24 -2.03 -17.03
N GLU A 79 -17.73 -3.14 -16.46
CA GLU A 79 -18.78 -3.11 -15.46
C GLU A 79 -18.34 -2.39 -14.17
N ALA A 80 -17.12 -2.65 -13.70
CA ALA A 80 -16.55 -1.99 -12.53
C ALA A 80 -16.41 -0.48 -12.75
N VAL A 81 -15.95 -0.05 -13.92
CA VAL A 81 -15.88 1.35 -14.33
C VAL A 81 -17.27 1.98 -14.35
N ARG A 82 -18.26 1.30 -14.94
CA ARG A 82 -19.65 1.77 -14.99
C ARG A 82 -20.24 1.95 -13.59
N ARG A 83 -20.07 0.97 -12.70
CA ARG A 83 -20.56 1.04 -11.31
C ARG A 83 -19.84 2.11 -10.50
N THR A 84 -18.56 2.32 -10.75
CA THR A 84 -17.78 3.39 -10.13
C THR A 84 -18.33 4.76 -10.51
N LYS A 85 -18.65 4.96 -11.80
CA LYS A 85 -19.29 6.19 -12.28
C LYS A 85 -20.68 6.40 -11.67
N ALA A 86 -21.47 5.33 -11.52
CA ALA A 86 -22.82 5.42 -10.96
C ALA A 86 -22.85 5.69 -9.45
N THR A 87 -21.95 5.06 -8.69
CA THR A 87 -21.94 5.11 -7.22
C THR A 87 -21.06 6.24 -6.68
N GLY A 88 -20.13 6.75 -7.49
CA GLY A 88 -19.08 7.67 -7.04
C GLY A 88 -18.04 7.03 -6.12
N ARG A 89 -18.08 5.70 -5.95
CA ARG A 89 -17.16 4.90 -5.12
C ARG A 89 -16.40 3.93 -6.03
N GLY A 90 -15.09 3.79 -5.82
CA GLY A 90 -14.29 2.82 -6.55
C GLY A 90 -14.77 1.39 -6.30
N VAL A 91 -15.28 0.75 -7.36
CA VAL A 91 -15.68 -0.66 -7.39
C VAL A 91 -14.60 -1.45 -8.12
N THR A 92 -14.18 -2.59 -7.57
CA THR A 92 -13.15 -3.45 -8.19
C THR A 92 -13.78 -4.58 -8.99
N VAL A 93 -13.04 -5.09 -9.98
CA VAL A 93 -13.41 -6.29 -10.75
C VAL A 93 -13.75 -7.47 -9.83
N GLN A 94 -12.96 -7.70 -8.78
CA GLN A 94 -13.20 -8.77 -7.81
C GLN A 94 -14.55 -8.60 -7.10
N GLN A 95 -14.93 -7.37 -6.76
CA GLN A 95 -16.22 -7.11 -6.14
C GLN A 95 -17.37 -7.40 -7.11
N VAL A 96 -17.25 -6.97 -8.38
CA VAL A 96 -18.25 -7.28 -9.42
C VAL A 96 -18.42 -8.79 -9.59
N MET A 97 -17.31 -9.55 -9.61
CA MET A 97 -17.35 -11.01 -9.72
C MET A 97 -18.06 -11.66 -8.52
N LEU A 98 -17.77 -11.22 -7.30
CA LEU A 98 -18.42 -11.73 -6.09
C LEU A 98 -19.93 -11.46 -6.11
N ASP A 99 -20.34 -10.22 -6.43
CA ASP A 99 -21.76 -9.87 -6.52
C ASP A 99 -22.50 -10.73 -7.57
N ARG A 100 -21.85 -11.06 -8.69
CA ARG A 100 -22.45 -11.93 -9.70
C ARG A 100 -22.58 -13.37 -9.20
N LEU A 101 -21.59 -13.89 -8.48
CA LEU A 101 -21.63 -15.25 -7.92
C LEU A 101 -22.72 -15.38 -6.86
N GLU A 102 -22.89 -14.38 -5.99
CA GLU A 102 -23.96 -14.35 -4.99
C GLU A 102 -25.34 -14.37 -5.65
N ASN A 103 -25.53 -13.58 -6.71
CA ASN A 103 -26.78 -13.55 -7.47
C ASN A 103 -27.06 -14.85 -8.24
N ALA A 104 -26.02 -15.51 -8.76
CA ALA A 104 -26.14 -16.78 -9.47
C ALA A 104 -26.52 -17.92 -8.52
N GLY A 105 -25.90 -17.97 -7.33
CA GLY A 105 -26.19 -18.99 -6.32
C GLY A 105 -27.57 -18.85 -5.65
N THR A 106 -28.19 -17.66 -5.72
CA THR A 106 -29.53 -17.41 -5.16
C THR A 106 -30.66 -17.77 -6.13
N ASN A 107 -30.37 -17.86 -7.43
CA ASN A 107 -31.35 -18.23 -8.47
C ASN A 107 -31.27 -19.72 -8.88
N ALA A 108 -30.57 -20.54 -8.10
CA ALA A 108 -30.49 -21.99 -8.26
C ALA A 108 -31.26 -22.68 -7.13
#